data_AF-A0A075MMC0-F1
#
_entry.id   AF-A0A075MMC0-F1
#
_cell.length_a   1.000
_cell.length_b   1.000
_cell.length_c   1.000
_cell.angle_alpha   90.00
_cell.angle_beta   90.00
_cell.angle_gamma   90.00
#
_symmetry.space_group_name_H-M   'P 1'
#
loop_
_entity.id
_entity.type
_entity.pdbx_description
1 polymer ?
#
loop_
_entity_poly.entity_id
_entity_poly.type
_entity_poly.pdbx_seq_one_letter_code
_entity_poly.pdbx_strand_id
1 'polypeptide(L)'
;FKPLDQLAKTLTTVPELNEIIGQDLVDEFVSGIKLPAEVGSQDDVNNRKLLQKVFGKLMNTDDDVIKQQTAKLLERTEREPQVFKDIDSRLPELIQGLNKQFPNDIGLFCGCLLLNHVGLNKGEA
;
A
#
# COMPACT_ATOMS: atom_id res chain seq x y z
N PHE A 1 9.17 0.01 3.85
CA PHE A 1 7.88 0.68 3.58
C PHE A 1 8.12 1.94 2.77
N LYS A 2 7.15 2.36 1.96
CA LYS A 2 7.14 3.68 1.32
C LYS A 2 7.10 4.79 2.37
N PRO A 3 7.48 6.04 2.02
CA PRO A 3 7.28 7.21 2.87
C PRO A 3 5.82 7.34 3.33
N LEU A 4 5.60 7.86 4.55
CA LEU A 4 4.26 7.87 5.17
C LEU A 4 3.26 8.75 4.42
N ASP A 5 3.71 9.82 3.77
CA ASP A 5 2.92 10.67 2.88
C ASP A 5 2.42 9.91 1.65
N GLN A 6 3.28 9.06 1.05
CA GLN A 6 2.88 8.19 -0.06
C GLN A 6 1.90 7.10 0.40
N LEU A 7 2.09 6.55 1.60
CA LEU A 7 1.16 5.59 2.18
C LEU A 7 -0.20 6.23 2.47
N ALA A 8 -0.22 7.43 3.04
CA ALA A 8 -1.45 8.19 3.28
C ALA A 8 -2.21 8.47 1.98
N LYS A 9 -1.51 8.89 0.91
CA LYS A 9 -2.09 9.02 -0.42
C LYS A 9 -2.66 7.69 -0.91
N THR A 10 -1.88 6.61 -0.85
CA THR A 10 -2.30 5.29 -1.33
C THR A 10 -3.55 4.77 -0.59
N LEU A 11 -3.60 4.92 0.74
CA LEU A 11 -4.74 4.51 1.58
C LEU A 11 -6.03 5.30 1.29
N THR A 12 -5.89 6.54 0.82
CA THR A 12 -7.05 7.40 0.51
C THR A 12 -7.47 7.31 -0.96
N THR A 13 -6.56 6.98 -1.87
CA THR A 13 -6.84 6.94 -3.32
C THR A 13 -7.14 5.56 -3.87
N VAL A 14 -6.74 4.47 -3.20
CA VAL A 14 -6.97 3.09 -3.66
C VAL A 14 -8.13 2.47 -2.86
N PRO A 15 -9.35 2.39 -3.42
CA PRO A 15 -10.54 1.96 -2.69
C PRO A 15 -10.42 0.54 -2.14
N GLU A 16 -9.83 -0.37 -2.90
CA GLU A 16 -9.74 -1.78 -2.52
C GLU A 16 -8.86 -1.98 -1.28
N LEU A 17 -7.80 -1.17 -1.16
CA LEU A 17 -6.95 -1.14 0.04
C LEU A 17 -7.68 -0.45 1.19
N ASN A 18 -8.36 0.68 0.95
CA ASN A 18 -9.15 1.36 1.98
C ASN A 18 -10.21 0.43 2.59
N GLU A 19 -10.95 -0.31 1.76
CA GLU A 19 -11.97 -1.27 2.18
C GLU A 19 -11.39 -2.38 3.11
N ILE A 20 -10.18 -2.86 2.83
CA ILE A 20 -9.50 -3.85 3.68
C ILE A 20 -9.11 -3.25 5.03
N ILE A 21 -8.52 -2.06 5.02
CA ILE A 21 -8.01 -1.41 6.24
C ILE A 21 -9.17 -0.90 7.12
N GLY A 22 -10.22 -0.38 6.49
CA GLY A 22 -11.36 0.27 7.11
C GLY A 22 -11.14 1.78 7.29
N GLN A 23 -12.17 2.55 6.96
CA GLN A 23 -12.11 4.02 6.94
C GLN A 23 -11.63 4.61 8.28
N ASP A 24 -12.10 4.09 9.42
CA ASP A 24 -11.68 4.58 10.74
C ASP A 24 -10.16 4.47 10.96
N LEU A 25 -9.54 3.37 10.51
CA LEU A 25 -8.10 3.16 10.66
C LEU A 25 -7.29 3.94 9.61
N VAL A 26 -7.86 4.16 8.42
CA VAL A 26 -7.29 5.06 7.42
C VAL A 26 -7.25 6.49 7.97
N ASP A 27 -8.35 6.96 8.55
CA ASP A 27 -8.44 8.30 9.15
C ASP A 27 -7.50 8.43 10.36
N GLU A 28 -7.41 7.40 11.20
CA GLU A 28 -6.44 7.35 12.31
C GLU A 28 -5.01 7.48 11.79
N PHE A 29 -4.65 6.76 10.72
CA PHE A 29 -3.31 6.84 10.13
C PHE A 29 -3.04 8.22 9.55
N VAL A 30 -3.92 8.73 8.68
CA VAL A 30 -3.73 10.00 7.95
C VAL A 30 -3.68 11.20 8.91
N SER A 31 -4.53 11.22 9.93
CA SER A 31 -4.55 12.30 10.95
C SER A 31 -3.46 12.15 12.00
N GLY A 32 -3.02 10.93 12.28
CA GLY A 32 -2.07 10.62 13.34
C GLY A 32 -0.60 10.73 12.94
N ILE A 33 -0.27 10.58 11.64
CA ILE A 33 1.12 10.69 11.20
C ILE A 33 1.64 12.13 11.34
N LYS A 34 2.89 12.27 11.79
CA LYS A 34 3.59 13.56 11.87
C LYS A 34 4.88 13.55 11.10
N LEU A 35 5.04 14.52 10.20
CA LEU A 35 6.20 14.69 9.33
C LEU A 35 6.63 16.18 9.31
N PRO A 36 7.95 16.50 9.31
CA PRO A 36 9.07 15.57 9.50
C PRO A 36 9.15 15.08 10.96
N ALA A 37 9.61 13.84 11.14
CA ALA A 37 9.88 13.27 12.47
C ALA A 37 11.32 12.76 12.50
N GLU A 38 12.08 13.13 13.52
CA GLU A 38 13.43 12.63 13.72
C GLU A 38 13.40 11.16 14.16
N VAL A 39 14.35 10.36 13.69
CA VAL A 39 14.44 8.94 14.04
C VAL A 39 14.62 8.78 15.56
N GLY A 40 13.77 7.97 16.18
CA GLY A 40 13.77 7.76 17.63
C GLY A 40 12.98 8.79 18.45
N SER A 41 12.47 9.85 17.82
CA SER A 41 11.56 10.79 18.47
C SER A 41 10.22 10.12 18.83
N GLN A 42 9.45 10.76 19.72
CA GLN A 42 8.11 10.25 20.08
C GLN A 42 7.17 10.20 18.86
N ASP A 43 7.33 11.13 17.92
CA ASP A 43 6.56 11.16 16.67
C ASP A 43 6.96 10.00 15.74
N ASP A 44 8.25 9.66 15.60
CA ASP A 44 8.69 8.45 14.86
C ASP A 44 8.13 7.17 15.49
N VAL A 45 8.19 7.04 16.81
CA VAL A 45 7.62 5.89 17.53
C VAL A 45 6.11 5.78 17.29
N ASN A 46 5.38 6.90 17.34
CA ASN A 46 3.93 6.90 17.10
C ASN A 46 3.59 6.60 15.64
N ASN A 47 4.33 7.17 14.68
CA ASN A 47 4.20 6.88 13.26
C ASN A 47 4.38 5.39 12.97
N ARG A 48 5.40 4.75 13.57
CA ARG A 48 5.63 3.30 13.42
C ARG A 48 4.51 2.46 14.00
N LYS A 49 3.91 2.87 15.13
CA LYS A 49 2.75 2.18 15.71
C LYS A 49 1.52 2.26 14.79
N LEU A 50 1.26 3.42 14.19
CA LEU A 50 0.17 3.59 13.23
C LEU A 50 0.40 2.71 11.99
N LEU A 51 1.62 2.70 11.45
CA LEU A 51 1.99 1.83 10.34
C LEU A 51 1.84 0.34 10.69
N GLN A 52 2.22 -0.06 11.91
CA GLN A 52 2.05 -1.42 12.39
C GLN A 52 0.58 -1.82 12.44
N LYS A 53 -0.33 -0.93 12.88
CA LYS A 53 -1.77 -1.20 12.88
C LYS A 53 -2.30 -1.44 11.47
N VAL A 54 -1.97 -0.56 10.52
CA VAL A 54 -2.39 -0.69 9.11
C VAL A 54 -1.86 -1.98 8.51
N PHE A 55 -0.57 -2.25 8.66
CA PHE A 55 0.04 -3.47 8.11
C PHE A 55 -0.52 -4.72 8.78
N GLY A 56 -0.69 -4.71 10.10
CA GLY A 56 -1.28 -5.83 10.85
C GLY A 56 -2.71 -6.12 10.42
N LYS A 57 -3.54 -5.08 10.23
CA LYS A 57 -4.91 -5.24 9.71
C LYS A 57 -4.94 -5.94 8.35
N LEU A 58 -4.09 -5.50 7.42
CA LEU A 58 -3.96 -6.13 6.10
C LEU A 58 -3.55 -7.61 6.21
N MET A 59 -2.47 -7.89 6.94
CA MET A 59 -1.90 -9.25 7.02
C MET A 59 -2.77 -10.27 7.77
N ASN A 60 -3.79 -9.82 8.52
CA ASN A 60 -4.74 -10.68 9.22
C ASN A 60 -6.14 -10.68 8.57
N THR A 61 -6.25 -10.12 7.36
CA THR A 61 -7.50 -10.17 6.58
C THR A 61 -7.70 -11.56 6.01
N ASP A 62 -8.95 -12.03 6.00
CA ASP A 62 -9.32 -13.33 5.46
C ASP A 62 -8.97 -13.49 3.97
N ASP A 63 -8.51 -14.67 3.59
CA ASP A 63 -8.05 -14.97 2.23
C ASP A 63 -9.15 -14.76 1.17
N ASP A 64 -10.42 -15.03 1.48
CA ASP A 64 -11.51 -14.84 0.53
C ASP A 64 -11.80 -13.36 0.31
N VAL A 65 -11.64 -12.52 1.35
CA VAL A 65 -11.68 -11.07 1.19
C VAL A 65 -10.51 -10.59 0.33
N ILE A 66 -9.29 -11.07 0.58
CA ILE A 66 -8.12 -10.72 -0.25
C ILE A 66 -8.36 -11.09 -1.72
N LYS A 67 -8.90 -12.28 -2.01
CA LYS A 67 -9.21 -12.70 -3.39
C LYS A 67 -10.23 -11.79 -4.07
N GLN A 68 -11.28 -11.40 -3.36
CA GLN A 68 -12.30 -10.50 -3.90
C GLN A 68 -11.72 -9.11 -4.17
N GLN A 69 -10.95 -8.57 -3.23
CA GLN A 69 -10.37 -7.24 -3.35
C GLN A 69 -9.25 -7.18 -4.39
N THR A 70 -8.45 -8.24 -4.55
CA THR A 70 -7.45 -8.33 -5.63
C THR A 70 -8.10 -8.34 -7.01
N ALA A 71 -9.23 -9.05 -7.19
CA ALA A 71 -9.96 -9.04 -8.47
C ALA A 71 -10.43 -7.62 -8.85
N LYS A 72 -11.02 -6.88 -7.89
CA LYS A 72 -11.40 -5.48 -8.07
C LYS A 72 -10.19 -4.58 -8.35
N LEU A 73 -9.09 -4.80 -7.63
CA LEU A 73 -7.85 -4.03 -7.78
C LEU A 73 -7.33 -4.15 -9.22
N LEU A 74 -7.29 -5.37 -9.76
CA LEU A 74 -6.86 -5.62 -11.13
C LEU A 74 -7.76 -4.90 -12.14
N GLU A 75 -9.08 -5.02 -11.99
CA GLU A 75 -10.03 -4.31 -12.84
C GLU A 75 -9.78 -2.79 -12.80
N ARG A 76 -9.51 -2.22 -11.62
CA ARG A 76 -9.19 -0.80 -11.49
C ARG A 76 -7.87 -0.43 -12.16
N THR A 77 -6.84 -1.28 -12.10
CA THR A 77 -5.58 -0.99 -12.82
C THR A 77 -5.77 -0.88 -14.33
N GLU A 78 -6.77 -1.58 -14.88
CA GLU A 78 -7.12 -1.53 -16.31
C GLU A 78 -8.03 -0.34 -16.63
N ARG A 79 -9.05 -0.09 -15.81
CA ARG A 79 -10.05 0.96 -16.04
C ARG A 79 -9.57 2.36 -15.68
N GLU A 80 -8.80 2.48 -14.60
CA GLU A 80 -8.36 3.74 -14.00
C GLU A 80 -6.85 3.71 -13.71
N PRO A 81 -5.97 3.44 -14.70
CA PRO A 81 -4.54 3.31 -14.48
C PRO A 81 -3.90 4.57 -13.87
N GLN A 82 -4.50 5.75 -14.11
CA GLN A 82 -3.97 7.02 -13.63
C GLN A 82 -3.93 7.09 -12.09
N VAL A 83 -4.89 6.47 -11.39
CA VAL A 83 -4.92 6.40 -9.92
C VAL A 83 -3.63 5.79 -9.37
N PHE A 84 -3.11 4.75 -10.04
CA PHE A 84 -1.87 4.08 -9.67
C PHE A 84 -0.64 4.82 -10.18
N LYS A 85 -0.68 5.39 -11.39
CA LYS A 85 0.43 6.17 -11.96
C LYS A 85 0.74 7.44 -11.18
N ASP A 86 -0.28 8.03 -10.54
CA ASP A 86 -0.12 9.16 -9.63
C ASP A 86 0.60 8.79 -8.32
N ILE A 87 0.69 7.50 -7.99
CA ILE A 87 1.48 6.98 -6.86
C ILE A 87 2.89 6.61 -7.34
N ASP A 88 2.99 5.79 -8.38
CA ASP A 88 4.22 5.49 -9.11
C ASP A 88 3.86 5.08 -10.54
N SER A 89 4.50 5.69 -11.53
CA SER A 89 4.24 5.44 -12.96
C SER A 89 4.30 3.98 -13.41
N ARG A 90 5.00 3.11 -12.66
CA ARG A 90 5.22 1.68 -12.96
C ARG A 90 4.25 0.77 -12.19
N LEU A 91 3.45 1.33 -11.28
CA LEU A 91 2.64 0.56 -10.34
C LEU A 91 1.55 -0.29 -10.99
N PRO A 92 0.75 0.19 -11.96
CA PRO A 92 -0.33 -0.64 -12.51
C PRO A 92 0.24 -1.84 -13.28
N GLU A 93 1.30 -1.64 -14.08
CA GLU A 93 1.96 -2.72 -14.79
C GLU A 93 2.65 -3.72 -13.84
N LEU A 94 3.21 -3.24 -12.71
CA LEU A 94 3.76 -4.10 -11.66
C LEU A 94 2.68 -5.02 -11.04
N ILE A 95 1.53 -4.45 -10.67
CA ILE A 95 0.41 -5.20 -10.08
C ILE A 95 -0.07 -6.29 -11.05
N GLN A 96 -0.31 -5.93 -12.32
CA GLN A 96 -0.74 -6.88 -13.34
C GLN A 96 0.31 -7.97 -13.60
N GLY A 97 1.60 -7.59 -13.64
CA GLY A 97 2.71 -8.51 -13.86
C GLY A 97 2.88 -9.52 -12.74
N LEU A 98 2.78 -9.08 -11.48
CA LEU A 98 2.89 -9.97 -10.32
C LEU A 98 1.66 -10.86 -10.16
N ASN A 99 0.46 -10.37 -10.47
CA ASN A 99 -0.74 -11.20 -10.42
C ASN A 99 -0.69 -12.36 -11.44
N LYS A 100 -0.04 -12.19 -12.59
CA LYS A 100 0.16 -13.29 -13.55
C LYS A 100 1.03 -14.42 -12.98
N GLN A 101 1.90 -14.11 -12.01
CA GLN A 101 2.78 -15.09 -11.37
C GLN A 101 2.14 -15.69 -10.12
N PHE A 102 1.47 -14.86 -9.33
CA PHE A 102 0.79 -15.23 -8.09
C PHE A 102 -0.63 -14.66 -8.10
N PRO A 103 -1.60 -15.37 -8.72
CA PRO A 103 -2.96 -14.88 -8.86
C PRO A 103 -3.60 -14.62 -7.50
N ASN A 104 -4.18 -13.43 -7.34
CA ASN A 104 -4.97 -13.04 -6.18
C ASN A 104 -4.20 -13.06 -4.84
N ASP A 105 -2.87 -12.94 -4.89
CA ASP A 105 -2.01 -12.99 -3.70
C ASP A 105 -2.05 -11.70 -2.87
N ILE A 106 -1.94 -11.81 -1.54
CA ILE A 106 -1.88 -10.66 -0.63
C ILE A 106 -0.69 -9.73 -0.91
N GLY A 107 0.37 -10.25 -1.52
CA GLY A 107 1.54 -9.53 -2.01
C GLY A 107 1.22 -8.41 -3.00
N LEU A 108 0.08 -8.50 -3.71
CA LEU A 108 -0.41 -7.42 -4.57
C LEU A 108 -0.79 -6.17 -3.75
N PHE A 109 -1.22 -6.34 -2.51
CA PHE A 109 -1.45 -5.24 -1.58
C PHE A 109 -0.18 -4.93 -0.79
N CYS A 110 0.33 -5.88 0.00
CA CYS A 110 1.37 -5.60 0.97
C CYS A 110 2.72 -5.29 0.31
N GLY A 111 3.03 -5.91 -0.82
CA GLY A 111 4.23 -5.66 -1.61
C GLY A 111 4.10 -4.41 -2.47
N CYS A 112 3.16 -4.42 -3.42
CA CYS A 112 3.08 -3.37 -4.44
C CYS A 112 2.68 -2.00 -3.88
N LEU A 113 1.74 -1.97 -2.93
CA LEU A 113 1.17 -0.72 -2.44
C LEU A 113 1.92 -0.16 -1.22
N LEU A 114 2.54 -1.01 -0.39
CA LEU A 114 3.17 -0.56 0.87
C LEU A 114 4.71 -0.51 0.84
N LEU A 115 5.37 -1.21 -0.09
CA LEU A 115 6.84 -1.28 -0.18
C LEU A 115 7.38 -0.48 -1.36
N ASN A 116 8.67 -0.12 -1.26
CA ASN A 116 9.36 0.60 -2.33
C ASN A 116 9.62 -0.36 -3.50
N HIS A 117 9.21 0.03 -4.70
CA HIS A 117 9.62 -0.64 -5.92
C HIS A 117 10.97 -0.07 -6.37
N VAL A 118 12.05 -0.71 -5.94
CA VAL A 118 13.42 -0.27 -6.21
C VAL A 118 13.92 -0.92 -7.50
N GLY A 119 14.43 -0.09 -8.41
CA GLY A 119 15.22 -0.56 -9.55
C GLY A 119 16.69 -0.29 -9.27
N LEU A 120 17.53 -1.31 -9.46
CA LEU A 120 18.98 -1.18 -9.38
C LEU A 120 19.59 -1.34 -10.77
N ASN A 121 20.47 -0.42 -11.15
CA ASN A 121 21.31 -0.56 -12.32
C ASN A 121 22.43 -1.56 -12.05
N LYS A 122 23.03 -2.09 -13.12
CA LYS A 122 24.16 -3.01 -13.00
C LYS A 122 25.30 -2.33 -12.25
N GLY A 123 25.63 -2.86 -11.07
CA GLY A 123 26.70 -2.36 -10.20
C GLY A 123 26.23 -1.54 -8.99
N GLU A 124 24.93 -1.24 -8.87
CA GLU A 124 24.34 -0.62 -7.67
C GLU A 124 24.02 -1.69 -6.60
N ALA A 125 23.94 -1.27 -5.33
CA ALA A 125 23.64 -2.09 -4.15
C ALA A 125 22.66 -1.40 -3.21
#